data_AF-A0A353M470-F1
#
_entry.id   AF-A0A353M470-F1
#
_cell.length_a   1.000
_cell.length_b   1.000
_cell.length_c   1.000
_cell.angle_alpha   90.00
_cell.angle_beta   90.00
_cell.angle_gamma   90.00
#
_symmetry.space_group_name_H-M   'P 1'
#
loop_
_entity.id
_entity.type
_entity.pdbx_description
1 polymer ?
#
loop_
_entity_poly.entity_id
_entity_poly.type
_entity_poly.pdbx_seq_one_letter_code
_entity_poly.pdbx_strand_id
1 'polypeptide(L)'
;RPAKSAQNYAKIWDKFGKGSPLLNISNLQLEGIKNTLLGQHDHLAFEVGMRYGNPSIPLALQSLKDKGCDKIIALPMYPQYSNTTTLSTLDEINKTLDTW
;
A
#
# COMPACT_ATOMS: atom_id res chain seq x y z
N ARG A 1 19.61 15.07 -7.57
CA ARG A 1 18.34 15.31 -6.83
C ARG A 1 18.15 14.61 -5.45
N PRO A 2 19.11 13.93 -4.78
CA PRO A 2 18.83 13.30 -3.46
C PRO A 2 18.93 14.20 -2.22
N ALA A 3 19.86 15.15 -2.18
CA ALA A 3 20.21 15.84 -0.93
C ALA A 3 19.09 16.73 -0.37
N LYS A 4 18.40 17.49 -1.23
CA LYS A 4 17.30 18.39 -0.80
C LYS A 4 16.09 17.62 -0.29
N SER A 5 15.73 16.50 -0.91
CA SER A 5 14.62 15.67 -0.44
C SER A 5 14.96 14.95 0.87
N ALA A 6 16.19 14.46 1.02
CA ALA A 6 16.65 13.82 2.26
C ALA A 6 16.56 14.75 3.48
N GLN A 7 16.99 16.01 3.33
CA GLN A 7 16.87 17.02 4.39
C GLN A 7 15.41 17.30 4.80
N ASN A 8 14.47 17.24 3.84
CA ASN A 8 13.06 17.40 4.14
C ASN A 8 12.47 16.17 4.83
N TYR A 9 12.83 14.95 4.39
CA TYR A 9 12.41 13.72 5.06
C TYR A 9 12.91 13.68 6.50
N ALA A 10 14.16 14.04 6.77
CA ALA A 10 14.73 14.06 8.11
C ALA A 10 13.95 14.95 9.11
N LYS A 11 13.22 15.97 8.64
CA LYS A 11 12.41 16.83 9.50
C LYS A 11 11.13 16.17 10.01
N ILE A 12 10.65 15.11 9.35
CA ILE A 12 9.35 14.48 9.60
C ILE A 12 9.42 12.98 9.84
N TRP A 13 10.54 12.34 9.49
CA TRP A 13 10.79 10.93 9.74
C TRP A 13 10.74 10.65 11.24
N ASP A 14 10.21 9.49 11.62
CA ASP A 14 10.06 9.03 13.01
C ASP A 14 9.16 9.88 13.93
N LYS A 15 8.59 10.99 13.47
CA LYS A 15 7.72 11.87 14.29
C LYS A 15 6.33 11.29 14.56
N PHE A 16 5.87 10.35 13.73
CA PHE A 16 4.54 9.76 13.80
C PHE A 16 4.63 8.22 13.91
N GLY A 17 5.67 7.73 14.59
CA GLY A 17 6.09 6.33 14.59
C GLY A 17 7.27 6.07 13.64
N LYS A 18 7.85 4.88 13.69
CA LYS A 18 9.06 4.52 12.93
C LYS A 18 8.84 4.65 11.42
N GLY A 19 9.70 5.38 10.72
CA GLY A 19 9.64 5.52 9.27
C GLY A 19 8.91 6.78 8.79
N SER A 20 8.39 6.70 7.55
CA SER A 20 7.63 7.80 6.96
C SER A 20 6.23 7.92 7.60
N PRO A 21 5.71 9.13 7.81
CA PRO A 21 4.34 9.32 8.28
C PRO A 21 3.29 8.66 7.38
N LEU A 22 3.52 8.64 6.06
CA LEU A 22 2.65 8.00 5.09
C LEU A 22 2.44 6.51 5.42
N LEU A 23 3.53 5.75 5.55
CA LEU A 23 3.48 4.33 5.85
C LEU A 23 2.81 4.06 7.21
N ASN A 24 3.13 4.86 8.23
CA ASN A 24 2.52 4.69 9.56
C ASN A 24 1.01 4.91 9.51
N ILE A 25 0.54 5.97 8.85
CA ILE A 25 -0.88 6.26 8.71
C ILE A 25 -1.57 5.16 7.87
N SER A 26 -0.96 4.70 6.78
CA SER A 26 -1.50 3.60 5.98
C SER A 26 -1.64 2.30 6.78
N ASN A 27 -0.68 1.98 7.64
CA ASN A 27 -0.76 0.81 8.51
C ASN A 27 -1.86 0.98 9.57
N LEU A 28 -2.03 2.16 10.16
CA LEU A 28 -3.13 2.42 11.09
C LEU A 28 -4.50 2.28 10.42
N GLN A 29 -4.63 2.74 9.17
CA GLN A 29 -5.84 2.56 8.37
C GLN A 29 -6.11 1.08 8.08
N LEU A 30 -5.07 0.31 7.73
CA LEU A 30 -5.17 -1.13 7.52
C LEU A 30 -5.68 -1.86 8.77
N GLU A 31 -5.13 -1.54 9.94
CA GLU A 31 -5.57 -2.12 11.20
C GLU A 31 -7.02 -1.73 11.54
N GLY A 32 -7.43 -0.48 11.26
CA GLY A 32 -8.83 -0.06 11.40
C GLY A 32 -9.78 -0.85 10.50
N ILE A 33 -9.40 -1.10 9.25
CA ILE A 33 -10.18 -1.92 8.30
C ILE A 33 -10.28 -3.36 8.82
N LYS A 34 -9.16 -3.96 9.22
CA LYS A 34 -9.13 -5.31 9.80
C LYS A 34 -10.07 -5.42 11.00
N ASN A 35 -9.97 -4.50 11.95
CA ASN A 35 -10.83 -4.50 13.14
C ASN A 35 -12.33 -4.33 12.82
N THR A 36 -12.65 -3.70 11.69
CA THR A 36 -14.04 -3.48 11.27
C THR A 36 -14.61 -4.68 10.52
N LEU A 37 -13.80 -5.40 9.75
CA LEU A 37 -14.26 -6.45 8.83
C LEU A 37 -13.99 -7.88 9.31
N LEU A 38 -12.91 -8.09 10.08
CA LEU A 38 -12.62 -9.40 10.67
C LEU A 38 -13.68 -9.74 11.74
N GLY A 39 -14.04 -11.01 11.85
CA GLY A 39 -15.16 -11.52 12.65
C GLY A 39 -16.45 -11.73 11.86
N GLN A 40 -16.70 -10.92 10.82
CA GLN A 40 -17.79 -11.16 9.85
C GLN A 40 -17.26 -11.77 8.55
N HIS A 41 -16.00 -11.49 8.20
CA HIS A 41 -15.38 -11.87 6.94
C HIS A 41 -13.94 -12.39 7.14
N ASP A 42 -13.78 -13.48 7.88
CA ASP A 42 -12.46 -14.04 8.23
C ASP A 42 -11.63 -14.56 7.04
N HIS A 43 -12.26 -14.71 5.87
CA HIS A 43 -11.59 -15.11 4.63
C HIS A 43 -10.83 -13.95 3.94
N LEU A 44 -10.98 -12.71 4.42
CA LEU A 44 -10.33 -11.55 3.81
C LEU A 44 -8.87 -11.44 4.25
N ALA A 45 -7.97 -11.24 3.29
CA ALA A 45 -6.60 -10.84 3.53
C ALA A 45 -6.38 -9.39 3.10
N PHE A 46 -5.50 -8.69 3.82
CA PHE A 46 -5.24 -7.27 3.58
C PHE A 46 -3.73 -7.01 3.52
N GLU A 47 -3.32 -6.17 2.59
CA GLU A 47 -1.93 -5.73 2.41
C GLU A 47 -1.87 -4.27 1.99
N VAL A 48 -0.76 -3.60 2.31
CA VAL A 48 -0.44 -2.25 1.80
C VAL A 48 0.61 -2.38 0.71
N GLY A 49 0.39 -1.75 -0.44
CA GLY A 49 1.34 -1.72 -1.55
C GLY A 49 1.61 -0.28 -2.01
N MET A 50 2.86 0.15 -1.94
CA MET A 50 3.32 1.45 -2.41
C MET A 50 3.75 1.37 -3.87
N ARG A 51 3.34 2.33 -4.70
CA ARG A 51 3.86 2.44 -6.08
C ARG A 51 5.37 2.72 -6.08
N TYR A 52 5.80 3.62 -5.20
CA TYR A 52 7.20 3.99 -5.01
C TYR A 52 7.53 3.94 -3.52
N GLY A 53 7.93 2.77 -3.02
CA GLY A 53 8.24 2.57 -1.62
C GLY A 53 8.23 1.10 -1.20
N ASN A 54 8.46 0.87 0.08
CA ASN A 54 8.38 -0.44 0.72
C ASN A 54 7.32 -0.38 1.84
N PRO A 55 6.35 -1.30 1.92
CA PRO A 55 6.10 -2.44 1.00
C PRO A 55 5.71 -2.00 -0.40
N SER A 56 6.22 -2.68 -1.44
CA SER A 56 5.89 -2.38 -2.84
C SER A 56 4.63 -3.12 -3.31
N ILE A 57 3.97 -2.63 -4.37
CA ILE A 57 2.83 -3.33 -4.99
C ILE A 57 3.15 -4.80 -5.32
N PRO A 58 4.28 -5.13 -5.98
CA PRO A 58 4.62 -6.53 -6.26
C PRO A 58 4.76 -7.40 -5.01
N LEU A 59 5.39 -6.89 -3.95
CA LEU A 59 5.57 -7.63 -2.70
C LEU A 59 4.23 -7.84 -1.97
N ALA A 60 3.38 -6.82 -1.94
CA ALA A 60 2.05 -6.90 -1.36
C ALA A 60 1.17 -7.92 -2.08
N LEU A 61 1.18 -7.88 -3.42
CA LEU A 61 0.46 -8.84 -4.24
C LEU A 61 1.01 -10.26 -4.01
N GLN A 62 2.33 -10.47 -4.01
CA GLN A 62 2.91 -11.80 -3.74
C GLN A 62 2.48 -12.34 -2.36
N SER A 63 2.46 -11.49 -1.32
CA SER A 63 1.95 -11.87 0.01
C SER A 63 0.48 -12.32 -0.03
N LEU A 64 -0.37 -11.66 -0.82
CA LEU A 64 -1.76 -12.07 -1.02
C LEU A 64 -1.86 -13.40 -1.78
N LYS A 65 -1.02 -13.61 -2.80
CA LYS A 65 -0.94 -14.90 -3.54
C LYS A 65 -0.53 -16.04 -2.62
N ASP A 66 0.49 -15.83 -1.79
CA ASP A 66 0.99 -16.83 -0.84
C ASP A 66 -0.04 -17.18 0.25
N LYS A 67 -0.97 -16.27 0.55
CA LYS A 67 -2.14 -16.50 1.42
C LYS A 67 -3.29 -17.23 0.71
N GLY A 68 -3.16 -17.54 -0.58
CA GLY A 68 -4.18 -18.24 -1.36
C GLY A 68 -5.29 -17.35 -1.89
N CYS A 69 -5.10 -16.03 -1.97
CA CYS A 69 -6.10 -15.14 -2.55
C CYS A 69 -6.19 -15.32 -4.08
N ASP A 70 -7.39 -15.60 -4.58
CA ASP A 70 -7.72 -15.75 -6.00
C ASP A 70 -8.43 -14.50 -6.58
N LYS A 71 -9.03 -13.69 -5.70
CA LYS A 71 -9.70 -12.44 -6.05
C LYS A 71 -9.07 -11.26 -5.30
N ILE A 72 -8.56 -10.30 -6.06
CA ILE A 72 -7.91 -9.11 -5.53
C ILE A 72 -8.82 -7.88 -5.73
N ILE A 73 -9.03 -7.11 -4.67
CA ILE A 73 -9.66 -5.78 -4.73
C ILE A 73 -8.58 -4.74 -4.48
N ALA A 74 -8.30 -3.93 -5.49
CA ALA A 74 -7.39 -2.80 -5.35
C ALA A 74 -8.14 -1.55 -4.87
N LEU A 75 -7.69 -0.97 -3.76
CA LEU A 75 -8.23 0.30 -3.23
C LEU A 75 -7.15 1.40 -3.30
N PRO A 76 -7.14 2.24 -4.36
CA PRO A 76 -6.27 3.39 -4.41
C PRO A 76 -6.59 4.38 -3.28
N MET A 77 -5.57 4.79 -2.52
CA MET A 77 -5.70 5.74 -1.40
C MET A 77 -5.78 7.22 -1.85
N TYR A 78 -6.10 7.46 -3.13
CA TYR A 78 -6.29 8.78 -3.73
C TYR A 78 -7.78 8.98 -3.98
N PRO A 79 -8.49 9.84 -3.22
CA PRO A 79 -9.92 10.06 -3.43
C PRO A 79 -10.24 10.63 -4.82
N GLN A 80 -9.35 11.45 -5.37
CA GLN A 80 -9.47 12.00 -6.71
C GLN A 80 -8.62 11.20 -7.70
N TYR A 81 -9.24 10.83 -8.82
CA TYR A 81 -8.56 10.14 -9.90
C TYR A 81 -7.54 11.07 -10.60
N SER A 82 -6.36 10.52 -10.92
CA SER A 82 -5.41 11.12 -11.85
C SER A 82 -4.62 10.03 -12.58
N ASN A 83 -4.25 10.29 -13.84
CA ASN A 83 -3.41 9.40 -14.63
C ASN A 83 -2.04 9.17 -13.96
N THR A 84 -1.50 10.20 -13.30
CA THR A 84 -0.17 10.14 -12.68
C THR A 84 -0.14 9.45 -11.32
N THR A 85 -1.30 9.07 -10.76
CA THR A 85 -1.41 8.42 -9.45
C THR A 85 -2.23 7.14 -9.53
N THR A 86 -3.52 7.25 -9.80
CA THR A 86 -4.47 6.12 -9.80
C THR A 86 -4.21 5.19 -10.97
N LEU A 87 -4.18 5.71 -12.20
CA LEU A 87 -3.89 4.89 -13.38
C LEU A 87 -2.50 4.27 -13.29
N SER A 88 -1.51 5.08 -12.95
CA SER A 88 -0.15 4.62 -12.67
C SER A 88 -0.17 3.42 -11.72
N THR A 89 -0.80 3.53 -10.55
CA THR A 89 -0.92 2.42 -9.59
C THR A 89 -1.58 1.18 -10.18
N LEU A 90 -2.67 1.34 -10.94
CA LEU A 90 -3.37 0.24 -11.59
C LEU A 90 -2.51 -0.46 -12.66
N ASP A 91 -1.72 0.29 -13.43
CA ASP A 91 -0.80 -0.28 -14.42
C ASP A 91 0.26 -1.18 -13.75
N GLU A 92 0.77 -0.80 -12.57
CA GLU A 92 1.73 -1.63 -11.82
C GLU A 92 1.09 -2.90 -11.29
N ILE A 93 -0.17 -2.81 -10.82
CA ILE A 93 -0.94 -3.96 -10.37
C ILE A 93 -1.12 -4.93 -11.54
N ASN A 94 -1.65 -4.45 -12.67
CA ASN A 94 -1.89 -5.28 -13.86
C ASN A 94 -0.61 -5.94 -14.34
N LYS A 95 0.48 -5.16 -14.47
CA LYS A 95 1.79 -5.68 -14.86
C LYS A 95 2.29 -6.79 -13.93
N THR A 96 2.03 -6.69 -12.63
CA THR A 96 2.42 -7.73 -11.66
C THR A 96 1.52 -8.97 -11.80
N LEU A 97 0.22 -8.78 -11.98
CA LEU A 97 -0.74 -9.88 -12.12
C LEU A 97 -0.55 -10.64 -13.45
N ASP A 98 -0.06 -10.00 -14.50
CA ASP A 98 0.26 -10.65 -15.78
C ASP A 98 1.37 -11.73 -15.64
N THR A 99 2.11 -11.74 -14.53
CA THR A 99 3.13 -12.75 -14.25
C THR A 99 2.66 -13.87 -13.32
N TRP A 100 1.36 -13.93 -12.98
CA TRP A 100 0.83 -14.84 -11.97
C TRP A 100 0.41 -16.20 -12.50
#